data_AF-A0A5D6YS22-F1
#
_entry.id   AF-A0A5D6YS22-F1
#
_cell.length_a   1.000
_cell.length_b   1.000
_cell.length_c   1.000
_cell.angle_alpha   90.00
_cell.angle_beta   90.00
_cell.angle_gamma   90.00
#
_symmetry.space_group_name_H-M   'P 1'
#
loop_
_entity.id
_entity.type
_entity.pdbx_description
1 polymer ?
#
loop_
_entity_poly.entity_id
_entity_poly.type
_entity_poly.pdbx_seq_one_letter_code
_entity_poly.pdbx_strand_id
1 'polypeptide(L)'
;ADGNETSKGKKPSSSSPSNTNTADADSSSSSTLPIILGVVAGVLAIALVAGFVYWRKNKPDATKTNNETNYTMVTGTMNGTNGTYTALWNDPDLLAMVSAGELRPAFTPSCPDKIMEMAQMCLSLRPLDRPTAAEVAYVLRSYMKSISS
;
A
#
# COMPACT_ATOMS: atom_id res chain seq x y z
N ALA A 1 -72.65 23.69 -16.19
CA ALA A 1 -73.01 24.96 -16.83
C ALA A 1 -72.34 26.07 -16.01
N ASP A 2 -71.01 26.19 -16.05
CA ASP A 2 -70.21 26.76 -17.16
C ASP A 2 -70.62 28.22 -17.38
N GLY A 3 -69.75 29.22 -17.40
CA GLY A 3 -68.31 29.29 -17.44
C GLY A 3 -67.92 30.72 -17.88
N ASN A 4 -66.77 31.18 -17.38
CA ASN A 4 -65.74 32.00 -18.06
C ASN A 4 -66.16 33.04 -19.13
N GLU A 5 -65.97 34.32 -18.79
CA GLU A 5 -65.94 35.44 -19.75
C GLU A 5 -64.52 35.71 -20.33
N THR A 6 -64.38 35.30 -21.59
CA THR A 6 -63.83 35.96 -22.79
C THR A 6 -63.03 37.28 -22.74
N SER A 7 -62.01 37.34 -23.62
CA SER A 7 -61.42 38.48 -24.41
C SER A 7 -59.94 38.75 -24.10
N LYS A 8 -59.02 38.95 -25.05
CA LYS A 8 -59.07 39.29 -26.50
C LYS A 8 -57.67 39.03 -27.12
N GLY A 9 -57.60 38.77 -28.44
CA GLY A 9 -56.35 38.64 -29.24
C GLY A 9 -55.58 39.97 -29.40
N LYS A 10 -54.51 40.13 -30.22
CA LYS A 10 -53.91 39.38 -31.34
C LYS A 10 -52.59 40.10 -31.78
N LYS A 11 -51.51 39.34 -32.09
CA LYS A 11 -50.35 39.61 -33.04
C LYS A 11 -49.41 40.84 -32.85
N PRO A 12 -48.24 40.95 -33.56
CA PRO A 12 -47.28 39.94 -34.08
C PRO A 12 -45.77 40.31 -33.89
N SER A 13 -44.89 39.33 -34.19
CA SER A 13 -43.54 39.43 -34.81
C SER A 13 -42.43 40.39 -34.31
N SER A 14 -41.34 39.76 -33.84
CA SER A 14 -39.90 39.96 -34.17
C SER A 14 -39.25 41.35 -34.11
N SER A 15 -38.27 41.54 -33.21
CA SER A 15 -36.83 41.78 -33.50
C SER A 15 -36.07 42.23 -32.22
N SER A 16 -34.89 41.67 -31.97
CA SER A 16 -33.94 41.99 -30.87
C SER A 16 -33.27 43.37 -31.07
N PRO A 17 -32.35 43.89 -30.22
CA PRO A 17 -31.84 43.46 -28.90
C PRO A 17 -31.75 44.59 -27.84
N SER A 18 -31.64 44.28 -26.54
CA SER A 18 -31.10 45.23 -25.55
C SER A 18 -30.36 44.49 -24.44
N ASN A 19 -29.03 44.69 -24.39
CA ASN A 19 -28.19 44.29 -23.28
C ASN A 19 -28.59 45.09 -22.03
N THR A 20 -28.99 44.41 -20.97
CA THR A 20 -29.00 44.96 -19.62
C THR A 20 -28.30 43.97 -18.70
N ASN A 21 -27.05 44.30 -18.36
CA ASN A 21 -26.41 43.75 -17.18
C ASN A 21 -27.26 44.14 -15.97
N THR A 22 -27.85 43.16 -15.31
CA THR A 22 -28.44 43.34 -13.98
C THR A 22 -27.83 42.28 -13.10
N ALA A 23 -26.79 42.71 -12.38
CA ALA A 23 -26.35 42.05 -11.18
C ALA A 23 -27.47 42.13 -10.12
N ASP A 24 -27.31 41.30 -9.09
CA ASP A 24 -27.94 41.41 -7.78
C ASP A 24 -29.31 40.74 -7.63
N ALA A 25 -29.25 39.42 -7.45
CA ALA A 25 -30.14 38.75 -6.50
C ALA A 25 -29.39 38.65 -5.16
N ASP A 26 -29.84 39.47 -4.22
CA ASP A 26 -29.28 39.67 -2.90
C ASP A 26 -29.01 38.40 -2.11
N SER A 27 -27.87 38.44 -1.44
CA SER A 27 -27.47 37.50 -0.40
C SER A 27 -28.40 37.63 0.80
N SER A 28 -28.93 36.50 1.29
CA SER A 28 -29.37 36.38 2.68
C SER A 28 -28.50 35.34 3.38
N SER A 29 -27.81 35.81 4.41
CA SER A 29 -26.74 35.16 5.15
C SER A 29 -27.25 33.98 6.00
N SER A 30 -26.56 32.85 5.91
CA SER A 30 -26.56 31.84 6.98
C SER A 30 -25.12 31.39 7.16
N SER A 31 -24.64 31.47 8.41
CA SER A 31 -23.28 31.22 8.92
C SER A 31 -22.72 29.82 8.63
N THR A 32 -23.37 29.07 7.76
CA THR A 32 -23.13 27.67 7.44
C THR A 32 -22.25 27.50 6.20
N LEU A 33 -22.19 28.45 5.26
CA LEU A 33 -21.35 28.33 4.05
C LEU A 33 -19.83 28.17 4.33
N PRO A 34 -19.17 29.03 5.14
CA PRO A 34 -17.75 28.84 5.46
C PRO A 34 -17.51 27.58 6.30
N ILE A 35 -18.47 27.20 7.15
CA ILE A 35 -18.41 25.98 7.96
C ILE A 35 -18.50 24.75 7.06
N ILE A 36 -19.44 24.73 6.12
CA ILE A 36 -19.64 23.62 5.18
C ILE A 36 -18.40 23.46 4.29
N LEU A 37 -17.82 24.55 3.77
CA LEU A 37 -16.58 24.49 2.99
C LEU A 37 -15.40 23.98 3.82
N GLY A 38 -15.28 24.42 5.07
CA GLY A 38 -14.23 23.95 6.00
C GLY A 38 -14.38 22.47 6.37
N VAL A 39 -15.61 22.00 6.61
CA VAL A 39 -15.89 20.59 6.92
C VAL A 39 -15.61 19.72 5.70
N VAL A 40 -16.02 20.13 4.50
CA VAL A 40 -15.76 19.36 3.26
C VAL A 40 -14.26 19.29 2.97
N ALA A 41 -13.54 20.40 3.07
CA ALA A 41 -12.08 20.41 2.89
C ALA A 41 -11.36 19.60 3.97
N GLY A 42 -11.81 19.68 5.22
CA GLY A 42 -11.27 18.92 6.35
C GLY A 42 -11.50 17.41 6.20
N VAL A 43 -12.71 17.00 5.82
CA VAL A 43 -13.03 15.58 5.58
C VAL A 43 -12.23 15.04 4.39
N LEU A 44 -12.08 15.82 3.30
CA LEU A 44 -11.24 15.44 2.17
C LEU A 44 -9.77 15.29 2.58
N ALA A 45 -9.21 16.25 3.34
CA ALA A 45 -7.83 16.17 3.80
C ALA A 45 -7.60 14.98 4.76
N ILE A 46 -8.53 14.74 5.69
CA ILE A 46 -8.47 13.60 6.62
C ILE A 46 -8.61 12.28 5.85
N ALA A 47 -9.50 12.18 4.87
CA ALA A 47 -9.67 10.98 4.05
C ALA A 47 -8.41 10.70 3.20
N LEU A 48 -7.76 11.73 2.65
CA LEU A 48 -6.50 11.58 1.92
C LEU A 48 -5.35 11.16 2.84
N VAL A 49 -5.24 11.74 4.03
CA VAL A 49 -4.19 11.38 5.01
C VAL A 49 -4.44 9.98 5.58
N ALA A 50 -5.67 9.67 5.99
CA ALA A 50 -6.05 8.35 6.47
C ALA A 50 -5.91 7.30 5.37
N GLY A 51 -6.31 7.62 4.13
CA GLY A 51 -6.13 6.78 2.95
C GLY A 51 -4.66 6.56 2.61
N PHE A 52 -3.82 7.59 2.67
CA PHE A 52 -2.37 7.47 2.46
C PHE A 52 -1.69 6.66 3.56
N VAL A 53 -2.07 6.88 4.83
CA VAL A 53 -1.59 6.08 5.96
C VAL A 53 -2.08 4.63 5.84
N TYR A 54 -3.33 4.43 5.42
CA TYR A 54 -3.88 3.11 5.17
C TYR A 54 -3.21 2.42 3.99
N TRP A 55 -2.90 3.13 2.90
CA TRP A 55 -2.12 2.61 1.77
C TRP A 55 -0.67 2.34 2.13
N ARG A 56 -0.10 3.11 3.06
CA ARG A 56 1.27 2.91 3.52
C ARG A 56 1.38 1.77 4.52
N LYS A 57 0.34 1.54 5.34
CA LYS A 57 0.27 0.44 6.32
C LYS A 57 -0.22 -0.86 5.68
N ASN A 58 -1.24 -0.74 4.83
CA ASN A 58 -1.71 -1.77 3.94
C ASN A 58 -0.94 -1.60 2.64
N LYS A 59 0.35 -1.98 2.66
CA LYS A 59 0.88 -2.59 1.45
C LYS A 59 -0.11 -3.71 1.14
N PRO A 60 -0.91 -3.67 0.06
CA PRO A 60 -1.54 -4.90 -0.36
C PRO A 60 -0.36 -5.85 -0.54
N ASP A 61 -0.35 -6.97 0.18
CA ASP A 61 0.40 -8.12 -0.29
C ASP A 61 -0.04 -8.25 -1.73
N ALA A 62 0.86 -7.87 -2.65
CA ALA A 62 0.56 -7.74 -4.06
C ALA A 62 -0.14 -9.05 -4.43
N THR A 63 -1.44 -8.96 -4.77
CA THR A 63 -2.19 -10.10 -5.28
C THR A 63 -1.31 -10.71 -6.34
N LYS A 64 -0.87 -11.93 -6.05
CA LYS A 64 0.05 -12.73 -6.82
C LYS A 64 -0.14 -12.46 -8.30
N THR A 65 0.75 -11.66 -8.90
CA THR A 65 1.03 -11.83 -10.31
C THR A 65 1.50 -13.28 -10.39
N ASN A 66 0.71 -14.13 -11.04
CA ASN A 66 1.19 -15.39 -11.57
C ASN A 66 2.19 -15.03 -12.69
N ASN A 67 3.31 -14.41 -12.34
CA ASN A 67 4.52 -14.69 -13.05
C ASN A 67 5.02 -15.94 -12.36
N GLU A 68 4.79 -17.07 -13.01
CA GLU A 68 5.56 -18.28 -12.81
C GLU A 68 7.04 -17.90 -12.99
N THR A 69 7.62 -17.28 -11.97
CA THR A 69 9.05 -17.25 -11.81
C THR A 69 9.33 -18.68 -11.38
N ASN A 70 9.61 -19.47 -12.41
CA ASN A 70 10.03 -20.84 -12.34
C ASN A 70 11.33 -20.87 -11.51
N TYR A 71 11.20 -20.82 -10.18
CA TYR A 71 12.26 -21.17 -9.25
C TYR A 71 12.28 -22.69 -9.14
N THR A 72 12.30 -23.43 -10.25
CA THR A 72 12.60 -24.87 -10.20
C THR A 72 14.10 -25.01 -10.02
N MET A 73 14.60 -24.68 -8.84
CA MET A 73 15.84 -25.31 -8.39
C MET A 73 15.48 -26.77 -8.13
N VAL A 74 15.84 -27.63 -9.08
CA VAL A 74 15.81 -29.07 -8.96
C VAL A 74 16.63 -29.42 -7.72
N THR A 75 15.94 -29.60 -6.60
CA THR A 75 16.55 -30.19 -5.43
C THR A 75 16.41 -31.68 -5.65
N GLY A 76 17.45 -32.29 -6.19
CA GLY A 76 17.48 -33.73 -6.44
C GLY A 76 17.51 -34.47 -5.12
N THR A 77 16.33 -34.79 -4.57
CA THR A 77 16.22 -35.78 -3.50
C THR A 77 16.43 -37.14 -4.15
N MET A 78 17.60 -37.74 -3.90
CA MET A 78 17.87 -39.12 -4.27
C MET A 78 17.07 -40.05 -3.34
N ASN A 79 15.75 -40.17 -3.55
CA ASN A 79 15.04 -41.40 -3.24
C ASN A 79 13.66 -41.38 -3.91
N GLY A 80 13.44 -42.33 -4.82
CA GLY A 80 12.38 -42.28 -5.81
C GLY A 80 10.96 -42.18 -5.24
N THR A 81 10.15 -41.31 -5.83
CA THR A 81 9.03 -41.69 -6.72
C THR A 81 8.30 -40.42 -7.17
N ASN A 82 8.04 -40.30 -8.48
CA ASN A 82 7.09 -39.39 -9.14
C ASN A 82 7.05 -37.93 -8.64
N GLY A 83 7.94 -37.10 -9.20
CA GLY A 83 8.01 -35.67 -8.91
C GLY A 83 6.76 -34.89 -9.35
N THR A 84 5.86 -34.64 -8.41
CA THR A 84 4.96 -33.48 -8.44
C THR A 84 5.70 -32.29 -7.85
N TYR A 85 5.91 -31.25 -8.66
CA TYR A 85 6.60 -30.02 -8.27
C TYR A 85 5.78 -29.24 -7.24
N THR A 86 5.95 -29.54 -5.95
CA THR A 86 5.49 -28.62 -4.91
C THR A 86 6.49 -27.48 -4.84
N ALA A 87 6.02 -26.24 -4.95
CA ALA A 87 6.90 -25.08 -4.78
C ALA A 87 7.63 -25.21 -3.43
N LEU A 88 8.97 -25.19 -3.45
CA LEU A 88 9.87 -25.39 -2.29
C LEU A 88 9.44 -24.60 -1.04
N TRP A 89 8.82 -23.44 -1.24
CA TRP A 89 8.32 -22.54 -0.20
C TRP A 89 7.06 -23.03 0.53
N ASN A 90 6.38 -24.06 0.01
CA ASN A 90 5.18 -24.67 0.57
C ASN A 90 5.41 -26.12 1.04
N ASP A 91 6.66 -26.57 1.12
CA ASP A 91 6.98 -27.91 1.58
C ASP A 91 6.90 -27.96 3.13
N PRO A 92 5.93 -28.70 3.71
CA PRO A 92 5.74 -28.75 5.16
C PRO A 92 6.92 -29.41 5.87
N ASP A 93 7.61 -30.36 5.25
CA ASP A 93 8.75 -31.05 5.85
C ASP A 93 9.97 -30.11 5.90
N LEU A 94 10.19 -29.35 4.83
CA LEU A 94 11.22 -28.30 4.81
C LEU A 94 10.95 -27.25 5.90
N LEU A 95 9.72 -26.75 5.98
CA LEU A 95 9.32 -25.77 6.98
C LEU A 95 9.45 -26.31 8.41
N ALA A 96 9.14 -27.60 8.61
CA ALA A 96 9.32 -28.26 9.90
C ALA A 96 10.79 -28.28 10.32
N MET A 97 11.70 -28.73 9.43
CA MET A 97 13.14 -28.75 9.71
C MET A 97 13.72 -27.34 9.99
N VAL A 98 13.25 -26.31 9.28
CA VAL A 98 13.66 -24.91 9.55
C VAL A 98 13.15 -24.44 10.92
N SER A 99 11.89 -24.74 11.26
CA SER A 99 11.31 -24.34 12.54
C SER A 99 11.94 -25.04 13.74
N ALA A 100 12.37 -26.29 13.56
CA ALA A 100 13.13 -27.07 14.53
C ALA A 100 14.59 -26.62 14.65
N GLY A 101 15.08 -25.81 13.69
CA GLY A 101 16.46 -25.35 13.62
C GLY A 101 17.44 -26.38 13.09
N GLU A 102 16.95 -27.51 12.59
CA GLU A 102 17.75 -28.55 11.95
C GLU A 102 18.25 -28.09 10.57
N LEU A 103 17.50 -27.19 9.92
CA LEU A 103 17.90 -26.55 8.67
C LEU A 103 18.18 -25.06 8.88
N ARG A 104 19.45 -24.65 8.75
CA ARG A 104 19.91 -23.25 8.81
C ARG A 104 20.85 -22.96 7.65
N PRO A 105 20.88 -21.71 7.14
CA PRO A 105 21.84 -21.35 6.11
C PRO A 105 23.28 -21.38 6.67
N ALA A 106 24.20 -21.93 5.90
CA ALA A 106 25.62 -21.89 6.21
C ALA A 106 26.28 -20.65 5.58
N PHE A 107 27.30 -20.11 6.24
CA PHE A 107 28.11 -19.03 5.70
C PHE A 107 29.33 -19.60 4.97
N THR A 108 29.76 -18.90 3.92
CA THR A 108 31.00 -19.24 3.23
C THR A 108 32.21 -18.88 4.11
N PRO A 109 33.36 -19.55 3.93
CA PRO A 109 34.57 -19.22 4.70
C PRO A 109 35.14 -17.83 4.42
N SER A 110 34.70 -17.20 3.32
CA SER A 110 35.00 -15.80 2.99
C SER A 110 34.16 -14.78 3.78
N CYS A 111 33.22 -15.24 4.61
CA CYS A 111 32.37 -14.36 5.40
C CYS A 111 33.17 -13.75 6.58
N PRO A 112 33.20 -12.42 6.73
CA PRO A 112 33.89 -11.77 7.85
C PRO A 112 33.25 -12.11 9.20
N ASP A 113 34.07 -12.34 10.24
CA ASP A 113 33.61 -12.76 11.57
C ASP A 113 32.53 -11.84 12.16
N LYS A 114 32.73 -10.52 12.06
CA LYS A 114 31.78 -9.50 12.57
C LYS A 114 30.41 -9.59 11.91
N ILE A 115 30.35 -10.01 10.65
CA ILE A 115 29.08 -10.19 9.91
C ILE A 115 28.48 -11.56 10.22
N MET A 116 29.30 -12.61 10.28
CA MET A 116 28.87 -13.96 10.63
C MET A 116 28.21 -13.99 12.01
N GLU A 117 28.83 -13.40 13.02
CA GLU A 117 28.30 -13.33 14.39
C GLU A 117 26.92 -12.65 14.44
N MET A 118 26.82 -11.48 13.80
CA MET A 118 25.55 -10.75 13.72
C MET A 118 24.46 -11.54 12.99
N ALA A 119 24.82 -12.21 11.89
CA ALA A 119 23.89 -13.00 11.11
C ALA A 119 23.43 -14.27 11.89
N GLN A 120 24.31 -14.88 12.69
CA GLN A 120 23.94 -15.99 13.58
C GLN A 120 22.90 -15.58 14.62
N MET A 121 23.04 -14.38 15.21
CA MET A 121 22.04 -13.81 16.13
C MET A 121 20.70 -13.58 15.42
N CYS A 122 20.71 -13.01 14.22
CA CYS A 122 19.51 -12.85 13.38
C CYS A 122 18.80 -14.18 13.09
N LEU A 123 19.55 -15.28 12.98
CA LEU A 123 19.04 -16.61 12.70
C LEU A 123 18.67 -17.40 13.96
N SER A 124 18.74 -16.83 15.17
CA SER A 124 18.44 -17.57 16.41
C SER A 124 16.99 -18.07 16.41
N LEU A 125 16.78 -19.28 16.94
CA LEU A 125 15.44 -19.85 17.12
C LEU A 125 14.63 -19.07 18.17
N ARG A 126 15.32 -18.51 19.16
CA ARG A 126 14.67 -17.70 20.18
C ARG A 126 14.46 -16.29 19.64
N PRO A 127 13.23 -15.77 19.66
CA PRO A 127 12.94 -14.44 19.14
C PRO A 127 13.61 -13.32 19.94
N LEU A 128 13.89 -13.54 21.23
CA LEU A 128 14.54 -12.56 22.10
C LEU A 128 16.03 -12.39 21.83
N ASP A 129 16.67 -13.40 21.21
CA ASP A 129 18.09 -13.32 20.85
C ASP A 129 18.29 -12.62 19.49
N ARG A 130 17.20 -12.36 18.76
CA ARG A 130 17.28 -11.66 17.47
C ARG A 130 17.48 -10.17 17.72
N PRO A 131 18.54 -9.57 17.18
CA PRO A 131 18.85 -8.16 17.39
C PRO A 131 17.80 -7.28 16.72
N THR A 132 17.67 -6.05 17.21
CA THR A 132 16.77 -5.08 16.60
C THR A 132 17.29 -4.67 15.21
N ALA A 133 16.39 -4.26 14.32
CA ALA A 133 16.79 -3.78 12.99
C ALA A 133 17.76 -2.58 13.06
N ALA A 134 17.62 -1.72 14.08
CA ALA A 134 18.52 -0.59 14.30
C ALA A 134 19.94 -1.02 14.66
N GLU A 135 20.06 -2.04 15.50
CA GLU A 135 21.34 -2.64 15.91
C GLU A 135 22.04 -3.30 14.72
N VAL A 136 21.32 -4.13 13.96
CA VAL A 136 21.83 -4.75 12.73
C VAL A 136 22.32 -3.68 11.75
N ALA A 137 21.53 -2.63 11.53
CA ALA A 137 21.90 -1.53 10.64
C ALA A 137 23.14 -0.77 11.13
N TYR A 138 23.27 -0.56 12.44
CA TYR A 138 24.45 0.07 13.03
C TYR A 138 25.71 -0.76 12.76
N VAL A 139 25.64 -2.07 13.01
CA VAL A 139 26.80 -2.95 12.85
C VAL A 139 27.22 -3.08 11.40
N LEU A 140 26.26 -3.27 10.49
CA LEU A 140 26.50 -3.28 9.04
C LEU A 140 27.17 -1.99 8.57
N ARG A 141 26.66 -0.82 8.97
CA ARG A 141 27.25 0.48 8.61
C ARG A 141 28.65 0.67 9.17
N SER A 142 28.86 0.28 10.43
CA SER A 142 30.18 0.32 11.07
C SER A 142 31.19 -0.54 10.30
N TYR A 143 30.79 -1.74 9.90
CA TYR A 143 31.65 -2.64 9.12
C TYR A 143 31.94 -2.08 7.72
N MET A 144 30.93 -1.59 7.01
CA MET A 144 31.13 -0.96 5.69
C MET A 144 32.11 0.21 5.75
N LYS A 145 32.01 1.06 6.80
CA LYS A 145 32.97 2.16 7.00
C LYS A 145 34.40 1.63 7.19
N SER A 146 34.58 0.57 7.99
CA SER A 146 35.91 -0.01 8.23
C SER A 146 36.56 -0.65 7.00
N ILE A 147 35.77 -1.09 6.01
CA ILE A 147 36.30 -1.60 4.74
C ILE A 147 36.68 -0.45 3.79
N SER A 148 35.96 0.68 3.89
CA SER A 148 36.15 1.84 3.01
C SER A 148 37.18 2.86 3.49
N SER A 149 37.71 2.72 4.70
CA SER A 149 38.75 3.59 5.30
C SER A 149 40.09 2.89 5.30
#